data_AF-A0A9D5PYD1-F1
#
_entry.id   AF-A0A9D5PYD1-F1
#
_cell.length_a   1.000
_cell.length_b   1.000
_cell.length_c   1.000
_cell.angle_alpha   90.00
_cell.angle_beta   90.00
_cell.angle_gamma   90.00
#
_symmetry.space_group_name_H-M   'P 1'
#
loop_
_entity.id
_entity.type
_entity.pdbx_description
1 polymer ?
#
loop_
_entity_poly.entity_id
_entity_poly.type
_entity_poly.pdbx_seq_one_letter_code
_entity_poly.pdbx_strand_id
1 'polypeptide(L)'
;MDIVISVISTTATTVISGVILFLMKRFFTEQRRKEERRDKAKERDNVLILKAINALGKLTVADSIALRDGKTNGEMIAALEEYREVERELYEHLIGYHAKRI
;
A
#
# COMPACT_ATOMS: atom_id res chain seq x y z
N MET A 1 -35.69 -48.83 11.68
CA MET A 1 -34.37 -48.58 11.06
C MET A 1 -34.21 -47.13 10.61
N ASP A 2 -35.29 -46.39 10.39
CA ASP A 2 -35.27 -45.04 9.79
C ASP A 2 -34.68 -43.95 10.70
N ILE A 3 -34.90 -44.04 12.02
CA ILE A 3 -34.35 -43.08 13.00
C ILE A 3 -32.81 -43.15 13.03
N VAL A 4 -32.23 -44.35 12.99
CA VAL A 4 -30.77 -44.54 13.02
C VAL A 4 -30.12 -43.96 11.76
N ILE A 5 -30.73 -44.18 10.59
CA ILE A 5 -30.26 -43.62 9.31
C ILE A 5 -30.34 -42.08 9.33
N SER A 6 -31.41 -41.51 9.90
CA SER A 6 -31.56 -40.06 10.05
C SER A 6 -30.53 -39.42 10.98
N VAL A 7 -30.17 -40.08 12.08
CA VAL A 7 -29.14 -39.60 13.01
C VAL A 7 -27.74 -39.65 12.39
N ILE A 8 -27.45 -40.69 11.60
CA ILE A 8 -26.16 -40.82 10.89
C ILE A 8 -26.05 -39.76 9.78
N SER A 9 -27.11 -39.48 9.03
CA SER A 9 -27.07 -38.50 7.94
C SER A 9 -26.93 -37.06 8.45
N THR A 10 -27.59 -36.71 9.55
CA THR A 10 -27.49 -35.37 10.16
C THR A 10 -26.11 -35.13 10.75
N THR A 11 -25.55 -36.08 11.49
CA THR A 11 -24.19 -35.97 12.04
C THR A 11 -23.12 -35.89 10.93
N ALA A 12 -23.24 -36.69 9.87
CA ALA A 12 -22.36 -36.61 8.71
C ALA A 12 -22.43 -35.22 8.03
N THR A 13 -23.62 -34.67 7.88
CA THR A 13 -23.83 -33.35 7.27
C THR A 13 -23.19 -32.23 8.11
N THR A 14 -23.27 -32.30 9.43
CA THR A 14 -22.63 -31.34 10.33
C THR A 14 -21.11 -31.39 10.22
N VAL A 15 -20.52 -32.59 10.17
CA VAL A 15 -19.07 -32.77 10.02
C VAL A 15 -18.59 -32.20 8.68
N ILE A 16 -19.29 -32.51 7.59
CA ILE A 16 -18.97 -32.00 6.24
C ILE A 16 -19.05 -30.46 6.22
N SER A 17 -20.10 -29.89 6.80
CA SER A 17 -20.27 -28.43 6.89
C SER A 17 -19.14 -27.77 7.68
N GLY A 18 -18.73 -28.36 8.81
CA GLY A 18 -17.60 -27.89 9.61
C GLY A 18 -16.27 -27.92 8.85
N VAL A 19 -16.02 -28.98 8.07
CA VAL A 19 -14.82 -29.11 7.24
C VAL A 19 -14.80 -28.05 6.13
N ILE A 20 -15.92 -27.80 5.45
CA ILE A 20 -16.02 -26.77 4.40
C ILE A 20 -15.75 -25.38 4.99
N LEU A 21 -16.37 -25.06 6.13
CA LEU A 21 -16.14 -23.79 6.82
C LEU A 21 -14.69 -23.63 7.27
N PHE A 22 -14.06 -24.70 7.76
CA PHE A 22 -12.66 -24.69 8.14
C PHE A 22 -11.74 -24.41 6.94
N LEU A 23 -12.00 -25.05 5.80
CA LEU A 23 -11.23 -24.81 4.57
C LEU A 23 -11.42 -23.38 4.04
N MET A 24 -12.64 -22.85 4.05
CA MET A 24 -12.89 -21.45 3.68
C MET A 24 -12.17 -20.47 4.60
N LYS A 25 -12.24 -20.68 5.93
CA LYS A 25 -11.54 -19.84 6.90
C LYS A 25 -10.03 -19.86 6.65
N ARG A 26 -9.46 -21.03 6.37
CA ARG A 26 -8.03 -21.18 6.04
C ARG A 26 -7.68 -20.41 4.77
N PHE A 27 -8.49 -20.53 3.72
CA PHE A 27 -8.29 -19.81 2.47
C PHE A 27 -8.33 -18.29 2.65
N PHE A 28 -9.36 -17.76 3.32
CA PHE A 28 -9.45 -16.32 3.58
C PHE A 28 -8.34 -15.80 4.47
N THR A 29 -7.87 -16.60 5.43
CA THR A 29 -6.76 -16.20 6.31
C THR A 29 -5.46 -16.06 5.51
N GLU A 30 -5.19 -16.99 4.60
CA GLU A 30 -4.01 -16.90 3.72
C GLU A 30 -4.14 -15.75 2.71
N GLN A 31 -5.34 -15.52 2.16
CA GLN A 31 -5.59 -14.39 1.28
C GLN A 31 -5.37 -13.04 2.00
N ARG A 32 -5.92 -12.86 3.21
CA ARG A 32 -5.71 -11.65 4.02
C ARG A 32 -4.24 -11.42 4.33
N ARG A 33 -3.49 -12.47 4.68
CA ARG A 33 -2.03 -12.36 4.90
C ARG A 33 -1.28 -11.91 3.65
N LYS A 34 -1.70 -12.38 2.47
CA LYS A 34 -1.12 -11.96 1.19
C LYS A 34 -1.46 -10.50 0.88
N GLU A 35 -2.69 -10.08 1.15
CA GLU A 35 -3.14 -8.69 0.98
C GLU A 35 -2.42 -7.75 1.95
N GLU A 36 -2.34 -8.07 3.24
CA GLU A 36 -1.59 -7.28 4.23
C GLU A 36 -0.11 -7.09 3.85
N ARG A 37 0.54 -8.12 3.29
CA ARG A 37 1.91 -7.99 2.79
C ARG A 37 2.01 -7.02 1.61
N ARG A 38 1.03 -7.04 0.71
CA ARG A 38 0.96 -6.11 -0.42
C ARG A 38 0.66 -4.69 0.04
N ASP A 39 -0.22 -4.52 1.00
CA ASP A 39 -0.61 -3.20 1.50
C ASP A 39 0.54 -2.56 2.30
N LYS A 40 1.27 -3.35 3.11
CA LYS A 40 2.51 -2.89 3.75
C LYS A 40 3.59 -2.45 2.75
N ALA A 41 3.67 -3.11 1.59
CA ALA A 41 4.59 -2.69 0.55
C ALA A 41 4.14 -1.34 -0.06
N LYS A 42 2.85 -1.21 -0.36
CA LYS A 42 2.25 0.01 -0.92
C LYS A 42 2.24 1.21 0.02
N GLU A 43 2.20 0.98 1.34
CA GLU A 43 2.16 2.06 2.33
C GLU A 43 3.39 2.96 2.19
N ARG A 44 4.58 2.38 2.04
CA ARG A 44 5.81 3.14 1.82
C ARG A 44 5.79 3.89 0.49
N ASP A 45 5.30 3.25 -0.57
CA ASP A 45 5.15 3.88 -1.89
C ASP A 45 4.24 5.12 -1.79
N ASN A 46 3.08 4.97 -1.17
CA ASN A 46 2.10 6.05 -1.01
C ASN A 46 2.66 7.23 -0.21
N VAL A 47 3.38 6.97 0.89
CA VAL A 47 4.00 8.04 1.69
C VAL A 47 5.02 8.82 0.89
N LEU A 48 5.90 8.13 0.15
CA LEU A 48 6.93 8.79 -0.66
C LEU A 48 6.32 9.61 -1.81
N ILE A 49 5.30 9.07 -2.48
CA ILE A 49 4.57 9.80 -3.53
C ILE A 49 3.92 11.08 -2.97
N LEU A 50 3.27 11.00 -1.81
CA LEU A 50 2.65 12.16 -1.18
C LEU A 50 3.69 13.22 -0.77
N LYS A 51 4.84 12.81 -0.23
CA LYS A 51 5.97 13.72 0.04
C LYS A 51 6.42 14.43 -1.24
N ALA A 52 6.59 13.69 -2.34
CA ALA A 52 7.04 14.25 -3.61
C ALA A 52 6.05 15.27 -4.18
N ILE A 53 4.74 14.98 -4.13
CA ILE A 53 3.68 15.90 -4.54
C ILE A 53 3.73 17.19 -3.69
N ASN A 54 3.90 17.06 -2.38
CA ASN A 54 3.98 18.21 -1.48
C ASN A 54 5.20 19.10 -1.78
N ALA A 55 6.38 18.50 -1.97
CA ALA A 55 7.60 19.23 -2.31
C ALA A 55 7.47 19.94 -3.67
N LEU A 56 6.89 19.27 -4.67
CA LEU A 56 6.58 19.87 -5.98
C LEU A 56 5.61 21.06 -5.85
N GLY A 57 4.58 20.92 -5.02
CA GLY A 57 3.62 21.98 -4.75
C GLY A 57 4.28 23.22 -4.13
N LYS A 58 5.14 23.02 -3.12
CA LYS A 58 5.94 24.10 -2.52
C LYS A 58 6.84 24.80 -3.53
N LEU A 59 7.55 24.02 -4.36
CA LEU A 59 8.40 24.55 -5.41
C LEU A 59 7.60 25.37 -6.43
N THR A 60 6.44 24.87 -6.85
CA THR A 60 5.56 25.55 -7.81
C THR A 60 5.01 26.87 -7.25
N VAL A 61 4.68 26.91 -5.95
CA VAL A 61 4.24 28.13 -5.27
C VAL A 61 5.40 29.14 -5.21
N ALA A 62 6.60 28.70 -4.82
CA ALA A 62 7.78 29.55 -4.77
C ALA A 62 8.13 30.12 -6.16
N ASP A 63 8.04 29.29 -7.19
CA ASP A 63 8.26 29.68 -8.59
C ASP A 63 7.22 30.70 -9.07
N SER A 64 5.94 30.45 -8.77
CA SER A 64 4.85 31.37 -9.09
C SER A 64 5.01 32.74 -8.41
N ILE A 65 5.46 32.76 -7.15
CA ILE A 65 5.74 34.00 -6.41
C ILE A 65 6.91 34.74 -7.07
N ALA A 66 8.00 34.05 -7.39
CA ALA A 66 9.15 34.67 -8.03
C ALA A 66 8.85 35.21 -9.43
N LEU A 67 8.04 34.51 -10.21
CA LEU A 67 7.56 34.97 -11.52
C LEU A 67 6.66 36.21 -11.40
N ARG A 68 5.75 36.22 -10.41
CA ARG A 68 4.86 37.37 -10.15
C ARG A 68 5.63 38.60 -9.65
N ASP A 69 6.55 38.40 -8.72
CA ASP A 69 7.24 39.49 -8.01
C ASP A 69 8.56 39.88 -8.71
N GLY A 70 8.96 39.17 -9.77
CA GLY A 70 10.14 39.44 -10.60
C GLY A 70 11.48 39.26 -9.88
N LYS A 71 11.49 38.63 -8.70
CA LYS A 71 12.67 38.42 -7.86
C LYS A 71 12.66 37.02 -7.28
N THR A 72 13.75 36.28 -7.47
CA THR A 72 13.98 35.02 -6.78
C THR A 72 14.46 35.33 -5.35
N ASN A 73 13.78 34.78 -4.36
CA ASN A 73 14.15 34.89 -2.94
C ASN A 73 14.77 33.57 -2.43
N GLY A 74 15.20 33.54 -1.16
CA GLY A 74 15.74 32.33 -0.52
C GLY A 74 14.73 31.18 -0.41
N GLU A 75 13.43 31.47 -0.44
CA GLU A 75 12.35 30.47 -0.41
C GLU A 75 12.37 29.56 -1.64
N MET A 76 12.74 30.08 -2.81
CA MET A 76 12.90 29.27 -4.02
C MET A 76 14.03 28.25 -3.89
N ILE A 77 15.17 28.69 -3.33
CA ILE A 77 16.34 27.82 -3.13
C ILE A 77 15.98 26.71 -2.14
N ALA A 78 15.34 27.06 -1.02
CA ALA A 78 14.90 26.10 -0.02
C ALA A 78 13.89 25.08 -0.59
N ALA A 79 12.90 25.55 -1.36
CA ALA A 79 11.91 24.67 -1.99
C ALA A 79 12.54 23.74 -3.04
N LEU A 80 13.53 24.22 -3.78
CA LEU A 80 14.26 23.42 -4.78
C LEU A 80 15.13 22.36 -4.12
N GLU A 81 15.78 22.70 -2.99
CA GLU A 81 16.58 21.75 -2.20
C GLU A 81 15.68 20.64 -1.62
N GLU A 82 14.54 21.00 -1.03
CA GLU A 82 13.54 20.04 -0.52
C GLU A 82 13.02 19.12 -1.63
N TYR A 83 12.72 19.67 -2.82
CA TYR A 83 12.29 18.88 -3.96
C TYR A 83 13.36 17.87 -4.40
N ARG A 84 14.63 18.30 -4.53
CA ARG A 84 15.74 17.43 -4.92
C ARG A 84 15.98 16.30 -3.92
N GLU A 85 15.87 16.60 -2.63
CA GLU A 85 16.02 15.58 -1.59
C GLU A 85 14.96 14.49 -1.70
N VAL A 86 13.69 14.89 -1.86
CA VAL A 86 12.57 13.95 -1.99
C VAL A 86 12.61 13.18 -3.31
N GLU A 87 13.02 13.84 -4.41
CA GLU A 87 13.24 13.18 -5.71
C GLU A 87 14.28 12.07 -5.60
N ARG A 88 15.40 12.33 -4.91
CA ARG A 88 16.43 11.32 -4.65
C ARG A 88 15.91 10.18 -3.78
N GLU A 89 15.20 10.48 -2.68
CA GLU A 89 14.60 9.46 -1.80
C GLU A 89 13.65 8.54 -2.59
N LEU A 90 12.82 9.12 -3.47
CA LEU A 90 11.91 8.37 -4.33
C LEU A 90 12.67 7.52 -5.36
N TYR A 91 13.72 8.07 -5.99
CA TYR A 91 14.52 7.37 -6.98
C TYR A 91 15.26 6.16 -6.38
N GLU A 92 15.89 6.34 -5.22
CA GLU A 92 16.56 5.25 -4.48
C GLU A 92 15.57 4.15 -4.10
N HIS A 93 14.37 4.52 -3.63
CA HIS A 93 13.32 3.56 -3.30
C HIS A 93 12.84 2.78 -4.54
N LEU A 94 12.65 3.45 -5.68
CA LEU A 94 12.26 2.80 -6.94
C LEU A 94 13.34 1.85 -7.46
N ILE A 95 14.62 2.25 -7.44
CA ILE A 95 15.73 1.36 -7.81
C ILE A 95 15.77 0.14 -6.88
N GLY A 96 15.70 0.36 -5.56
CA GLY A 96 15.70 -0.72 -4.58
C GLY A 96 14.51 -1.67 -4.76
N TYR A 97 13.35 -1.15 -5.17
CA TYR A 97 12.16 -1.94 -5.49
C TYR A 97 12.36 -2.82 -6.73
N HIS A 98 12.94 -2.27 -7.80
CA HIS A 98 13.25 -3.03 -9.02
C HIS A 98 14.35 -4.08 -8.78
N ALA A 99 15.37 -3.76 -7.99
CA ALA A 99 16.44 -4.71 -7.61
C ALA A 99 15.94 -5.89 -6.78
N LYS A 100 14.86 -5.73 -5.99
CA LYS A 100 14.24 -6.82 -5.21
C LYS A 100 13.31 -7.74 -6.01
N ARG A 101 12.92 -7.36 -7.23
CA ARG A 101 12.00 -8.15 -8.10
C ARG A 101 12.72 -9.00 -9.15
N ILE A 102 14.02 -8.81 -9.35
CA ILE A 102 14.91 -9.66 -10.18
C ILE A 102 15.45 -10.78 -9.30
#